data_AF-A0A947KYG8-F1
#
_entry.id   AF-A0A947KYG8-F1
#
_cell.length_a   1.000
_cell.length_b   1.000
_cell.length_c   1.000
_cell.angle_alpha   90.00
_cell.angle_beta   90.00
_cell.angle_gamma   90.00
#
_symmetry.space_group_name_H-M   'P 1'
#
loop_
_entity.id
_entity.type
_entity.pdbx_description
1 polymer ?
#
loop_
_entity_poly.entity_id
_entity_poly.type
_entity_poly.pdbx_seq_one_letter_code
_entity_poly.pdbx_strand_id
1 'polypeptide(L)'
;MRSLTFLILGCFSLAACGADTDDTLRLRVESGASAELLAKCISQDFDGVFPRFFPAGEEGAAKSFETYNGIRAEVVDEGSTRVIFVRSPHPLAERMKSYVHRCVRVAETS
;
A
#
# COMPACT_ATOMS: atom_id res chain seq x y z
N MET A 1 6.41 52.91 -20.82
CA MET A 1 5.55 52.80 -19.62
C MET A 1 5.04 51.37 -19.54
N ARG A 2 5.25 50.69 -18.38
CA ARG A 2 4.68 49.40 -17.91
C ARG A 2 5.05 48.16 -18.75
N SER A 3 6.02 47.33 -18.35
CA SER A 3 6.04 46.38 -17.22
C SER A 3 4.85 45.41 -17.22
N LEU A 4 5.09 44.14 -17.56
CA LEU A 4 4.66 43.00 -16.74
C LEU A 4 5.32 41.70 -17.19
N THR A 5 6.24 41.23 -16.36
CA THR A 5 6.75 39.86 -16.26
C THR A 5 5.60 38.92 -15.89
N PHE A 6 5.44 37.81 -16.59
CA PHE A 6 4.78 36.62 -16.03
C PHE A 6 5.60 35.38 -16.35
N LEU A 7 6.37 34.98 -15.34
CA LEU A 7 6.90 33.63 -15.14
C LEU A 7 5.72 32.66 -15.12
N ILE A 8 5.71 31.69 -16.02
CA ILE A 8 5.00 30.42 -15.78
C ILE A 8 6.07 29.33 -15.80
N LEU A 9 6.70 29.16 -14.65
CA LEU A 9 7.44 27.97 -14.26
C LEU A 9 6.40 26.87 -14.01
N GLY A 10 5.95 26.22 -15.08
CA GLY A 10 5.05 25.08 -14.99
C GLY A 10 5.86 23.81 -14.74
N CYS A 11 6.31 23.59 -13.50
CA CYS A 11 6.74 22.26 -13.05
C CYS A 11 5.52 21.34 -13.12
N PHE A 12 5.36 20.63 -14.25
CA PHE A 12 4.54 19.43 -14.30
C PHE A 12 5.27 18.34 -13.53
N SER A 13 5.13 18.37 -12.21
CA SER A 13 5.38 17.22 -11.37
C SER A 13 4.44 16.12 -11.85
N LEU A 14 4.99 15.12 -12.53
CA LEU A 14 4.36 13.83 -12.77
C LEU A 14 4.11 13.16 -11.41
N ALA A 15 3.15 13.68 -10.65
CA ALA A 15 2.50 12.95 -9.59
C ALA A 15 1.59 11.94 -10.28
N ALA A 16 2.15 10.77 -10.60
CA ALA A 16 1.37 9.56 -10.78
C ALA A 16 0.71 9.21 -9.44
N CYS A 17 -0.31 9.98 -9.07
CA CYS A 17 -1.34 9.57 -8.12
C CYS A 17 -2.02 8.37 -8.76
N GLY A 18 -1.52 7.17 -8.47
CA GLY A 18 -2.33 5.97 -8.64
C GLY A 18 -3.55 6.18 -7.75
N ALA A 19 -4.69 6.49 -8.37
CA ALA A 19 -5.93 6.65 -7.65
C ALA A 19 -6.21 5.32 -6.93
N ASP A 20 -6.31 5.36 -5.60
CA ASP A 20 -7.02 4.33 -4.86
C ASP A 20 -8.43 4.26 -5.46
N THR A 21 -8.71 3.19 -6.19
CA THR A 21 -10.08 2.84 -6.55
C THR A 21 -10.73 2.21 -5.32
N ASP A 22 -12.06 2.23 -5.19
CA ASP A 22 -12.71 1.73 -3.97
C ASP A 22 -12.33 0.29 -3.61
N ASP A 23 -11.95 -0.51 -4.61
CA ASP A 23 -11.54 -1.91 -4.54
C ASP A 23 -10.02 -2.14 -4.40
N THR A 24 -9.21 -1.08 -4.49
CA THR A 24 -7.74 -1.14 -4.41
C THR A 24 -7.19 -0.14 -3.41
N LEU A 25 -6.36 -0.62 -2.48
CA LEU A 25 -5.55 0.19 -1.61
C LEU A 25 -4.08 0.10 -2.03
N ARG A 26 -3.41 1.25 -2.19
CA ARG A 26 -1.98 1.33 -2.44
C ARG A 26 -1.30 2.26 -1.45
N LEU A 27 -0.40 1.72 -0.64
CA LEU A 27 0.39 2.50 0.31
C LEU A 27 1.88 2.46 -0.05
N ARG A 28 2.54 3.61 -0.07
CA ARG A 28 3.99 3.71 -0.17
C ARG A 28 4.56 4.10 1.19
N VAL A 29 5.57 3.37 1.63
CA VAL A 29 6.22 3.48 2.94
C VAL A 29 7.72 3.62 2.74
N GLU A 30 8.37 4.51 3.49
CA GLU A 30 9.83 4.66 3.42
C GLU A 30 10.54 3.50 4.13
N SER A 31 11.80 3.21 3.73
CA SER A 31 12.58 2.00 4.07
C SER A 31 12.70 1.62 5.56
N GLY A 32 12.21 2.42 6.51
CA GLY A 32 12.20 2.09 7.93
C GLY A 32 11.27 0.93 8.29
N ALA A 33 10.16 0.73 7.56
CA ALA A 33 9.18 -0.30 7.92
C ALA A 33 9.63 -1.72 7.55
N SER A 34 9.79 -2.63 8.49
CA SER A 34 10.17 -4.02 8.17
C SER A 34 9.14 -4.72 7.26
N ALA A 35 9.57 -5.17 6.08
CA ALA A 35 8.73 -5.92 5.13
C ALA A 35 8.17 -7.21 5.75
N GLU A 36 8.95 -7.88 6.59
CA GLU A 36 8.53 -9.09 7.29
C GLU A 36 7.46 -8.79 8.33
N LEU A 37 7.61 -7.72 9.11
CA LEU A 37 6.60 -7.32 10.07
C LEU A 37 5.32 -6.84 9.39
N LEU A 38 5.41 -6.10 8.28
CA LEU A 38 4.27 -5.72 7.45
C LEU A 38 3.51 -6.95 6.94
N ALA A 39 4.23 -7.85 6.27
CA ALA A 39 3.67 -9.08 5.72
C ALA A 39 3.02 -9.94 6.80
N LYS A 40 3.69 -10.08 7.95
CA LYS A 40 3.16 -10.82 9.10
C LYS A 40 1.92 -10.16 9.68
N CYS A 41 1.93 -8.85 9.87
CA CYS A 41 0.77 -8.12 10.41
C CYS A 41 -0.45 -8.31 9.49
N ILE A 42 -0.30 -8.05 8.19
CA ILE A 42 -1.40 -8.15 7.23
C ILE A 42 -1.92 -9.58 7.13
N SER A 43 -1.03 -10.58 7.01
CA SER A 43 -1.45 -11.98 6.83
C SER A 43 -2.05 -12.62 8.09
N GLN A 44 -1.67 -12.16 9.28
CA GLN A 44 -2.19 -12.71 10.53
C GLN A 44 -3.55 -12.12 10.91
N ASP A 45 -3.91 -10.94 10.41
CA ASP A 45 -5.22 -10.31 10.61
C ASP A 45 -5.78 -10.46 12.04
N PHE A 46 -5.02 -10.00 13.03
CA PHE A 46 -5.38 -10.15 14.44
C PHE A 46 -6.75 -9.59 14.84
N ASP A 47 -7.26 -8.63 14.07
CA ASP A 47 -8.54 -7.98 14.32
C ASP A 47 -9.71 -8.69 13.60
N GLY A 48 -9.45 -9.74 12.82
CA GLY A 48 -10.47 -10.46 12.03
C GLY A 48 -11.15 -9.57 10.98
N VAL A 49 -10.42 -8.60 10.44
CA VAL A 49 -10.92 -7.60 9.50
C VAL A 49 -11.04 -8.17 8.09
N PHE A 50 -10.14 -9.09 7.75
CA PHE A 50 -10.07 -9.83 6.50
C PHE A 50 -10.50 -11.29 6.71
N PRO A 51 -10.92 -11.99 5.65
CA PRO A 51 -10.91 -13.44 5.66
C PRO A 51 -9.47 -13.94 5.77
N ARG A 52 -9.30 -15.19 6.23
CA ARG A 52 -7.97 -15.79 6.40
C ARG A 52 -7.14 -15.68 5.12
N PHE A 53 -5.95 -15.08 5.26
CA PHE A 53 -4.94 -15.06 4.20
C PHE A 53 -4.19 -16.39 4.10
N PHE A 54 -3.82 -16.72 2.87
CA PHE A 54 -2.94 -17.82 2.51
C PHE A 54 -1.76 -17.27 1.70
N PRO A 55 -0.56 -17.85 1.82
CA PRO A 55 0.56 -17.48 0.94
C PRO A 55 0.17 -17.72 -0.52
N ALA A 56 0.27 -16.69 -1.35
CA ALA A 56 0.01 -16.77 -2.79
C ALA A 56 1.31 -16.92 -3.59
N GLY A 57 2.43 -16.43 -3.04
CA GLY A 57 3.74 -16.55 -3.65
C GLY A 57 4.77 -15.60 -3.05
N GLU A 58 6.04 -15.92 -3.26
CA GLU A 58 7.18 -15.06 -2.96
C GLU A 58 8.04 -15.01 -4.23
N GLU A 59 8.12 -13.84 -4.87
CA GLU A 59 8.89 -13.65 -6.09
C GLU A 59 9.81 -12.43 -5.92
N GLY A 60 11.11 -12.71 -5.82
CA GLY A 60 12.12 -11.68 -5.61
C GLY A 60 11.86 -10.87 -4.34
N ALA A 61 11.47 -9.61 -4.55
CA ALA A 61 11.21 -8.61 -3.51
C ALA A 61 9.73 -8.52 -3.10
N ALA A 62 8.87 -9.37 -3.65
CA ALA A 62 7.43 -9.33 -3.42
C ALA A 62 6.97 -10.52 -2.57
N LYS A 63 6.23 -10.22 -1.49
CA LYS A 63 5.50 -11.20 -0.67
C LYS A 63 4.01 -11.03 -0.91
N SER A 64 3.35 -12.08 -1.38
CA SER A 64 1.93 -12.03 -1.75
C SER A 64 1.09 -13.01 -0.95
N PHE A 65 -0.11 -12.55 -0.60
CA PHE A 65 -1.09 -13.27 0.19
C PHE A 65 -2.46 -13.13 -0.47
N GLU A 66 -3.27 -14.17 -0.40
CA GLU A 66 -4.62 -14.17 -0.96
C GLU A 66 -5.62 -14.83 -0.01
N THR A 67 -6.85 -14.34 0.00
CA THR A 67 -7.97 -14.94 0.74
C THR A 67 -8.83 -15.79 -0.19
N TYR A 68 -9.63 -16.70 0.38
CA TYR A 68 -10.53 -17.55 -0.43
C TYR A 68 -11.58 -16.78 -1.23
N ASN A 69 -11.88 -15.54 -0.85
CA ASN A 69 -12.80 -14.66 -1.56
C ASN A 69 -12.09 -13.70 -2.54
N GLY A 70 -10.81 -13.92 -2.84
CA GLY A 70 -10.06 -13.23 -3.88
C GLY A 70 -9.45 -11.88 -3.48
N ILE A 71 -9.39 -11.55 -2.19
CA ILE A 71 -8.64 -10.37 -1.73
C ILE A 71 -7.16 -10.73 -1.74
N ARG A 72 -6.37 -9.95 -2.47
CA ARG A 72 -4.92 -10.15 -2.63
C ARG A 72 -4.17 -8.99 -2.00
N ALA A 73 -3.25 -9.31 -1.09
CA ALA A 73 -2.31 -8.36 -0.49
C ALA A 73 -0.89 -8.66 -0.98
N GLU A 74 -0.14 -7.64 -1.39
CA GLU A 74 1.23 -7.75 -1.87
C GLU A 74 2.09 -6.69 -1.16
N VAL A 75 3.21 -7.11 -0.60
CA VAL A 75 4.23 -6.23 -0.05
C VAL A 75 5.45 -6.32 -0.96
N VAL A 76 5.81 -5.22 -1.60
CA VAL A 76 6.88 -5.14 -2.60
C VAL A 76 7.98 -4.21 -2.10
N ASP A 77 9.21 -4.73 -2.01
CA ASP A 77 10.41 -3.92 -1.77
C ASP A 77 10.90 -3.26 -3.09
N GLU A 78 10.73 -1.94 -3.20
CA GLU A 78 11.22 -1.09 -4.30
C GLU A 78 12.40 -0.23 -3.82
N GLY A 79 13.54 -0.88 -3.58
CA GLY A 79 14.78 -0.20 -3.16
C GLY A 79 14.65 0.43 -1.76
N SER A 80 14.59 1.77 -1.70
CA SER A 80 14.40 2.51 -0.44
C SER A 80 12.93 2.75 -0.07
N THR A 81 12.00 2.21 -0.86
CA THR A 81 10.57 2.32 -0.58
C THR A 81 9.93 0.95 -0.59
N ARG A 82 8.93 0.76 0.26
CA ARG A 82 8.02 -0.39 0.21
C ARG A 82 6.69 0.06 -0.32
N VAL A 83 6.09 -0.78 -1.16
CA VAL A 83 4.75 -0.56 -1.67
C VAL A 83 3.87 -1.72 -1.25
N ILE A 84 2.75 -1.39 -0.61
CA ILE A 84 1.73 -2.34 -0.20
C ILE A 84 0.56 -2.17 -1.15
N PHE A 85 0.16 -3.27 -1.79
CA PHE A 85 -1.05 -3.34 -2.61
C PHE A 85 -2.05 -4.24 -1.91
N VAL A 86 -3.29 -3.79 -1.75
CA VAL A 86 -4.41 -4.65 -1.39
C VAL A 86 -5.47 -4.49 -2.46
N ARG A 87 -5.80 -5.56 -3.18
CA ARG A 87 -6.82 -5.59 -4.22
C ARG A 87 -7.94 -6.52 -3.79
N SER A 88 -9.17 -6.15 -4.07
CA SER A 88 -10.35 -6.92 -3.72
C SER A 88 -11.32 -6.98 -4.91
N PRO A 89 -12.08 -8.07 -5.10
CA PRO A 89 -13.13 -8.14 -6.12
C PRO A 89 -14.35 -7.24 -5.78
N HIS A 90 -14.38 -6.68 -4.58
CA HIS A 90 -15.40 -5.76 -4.11
C HIS A 90 -14.76 -4.54 -3.42
N PRO A 91 -15.48 -3.42 -3.28
CA PRO A 91 -15.00 -2.27 -2.51
C PRO A 91 -14.43 -2.66 -1.14
N LEU A 92 -13.21 -2.20 -0.86
CA LEU A 92 -12.56 -2.38 0.43
C LEU A 92 -13.29 -1.57 1.49
N ALA A 93 -13.75 -2.24 2.54
CA ALA A 93 -14.36 -1.57 3.68
C ALA A 93 -13.34 -0.64 4.36
N GLU A 94 -13.79 0.50 4.89
CA GLU A 94 -12.91 1.46 5.58
C GLU A 94 -12.11 0.84 6.74
N ARG A 95 -12.69 -0.16 7.41
CA ARG A 95 -11.99 -0.94 8.44
C ARG A 95 -10.79 -1.72 7.89
N MET A 96 -10.89 -2.26 6.67
CA MET A 96 -9.81 -2.99 6.00
C MET A 96 -8.67 -2.04 5.65
N LYS A 97 -8.99 -0.87 5.10
CA LYS A 97 -7.99 0.17 4.82
C LYS A 97 -7.29 0.63 6.10
N SER A 98 -8.07 0.93 7.14
CA SER A 98 -7.58 1.36 8.46
C SER A 98 -6.68 0.31 9.13
N TYR A 99 -7.00 -0.98 8.95
CA TYR A 99 -6.18 -2.07 9.44
C TYR A 99 -4.80 -2.09 8.78
N VAL A 100 -4.74 -1.99 7.46
CA VAL A 100 -3.48 -1.97 6.71
C VAL A 100 -2.63 -0.76 7.13
N HIS A 101 -3.22 0.43 7.28
CA HIS A 101 -2.52 1.60 7.81
C HIS A 101 -1.98 1.39 9.23
N ARG A 102 -2.66 0.62 10.08
CA ARG A 102 -2.15 0.27 11.41
C ARG A 102 -0.94 -0.66 11.30
N CYS A 103 -0.98 -1.66 10.43
CA CYS A 103 0.16 -2.53 10.18
C CYS A 103 1.39 -1.75 9.71
N VAL A 104 1.19 -0.72 8.86
CA VAL A 104 2.27 0.21 8.47
C VAL A 104 2.90 0.87 9.68
N ARG A 105 2.09 1.51 10.53
CA ARG A 105 2.60 2.19 11.73
C ARG A 105 3.36 1.25 12.67
N VAL A 106 2.87 0.02 12.87
CA VAL A 106 3.55 -0.98 13.71
C VAL A 106 4.93 -1.31 13.15
N ALA A 107 5.01 -1.55 11.85
CA ALA A 107 6.26 -1.89 11.18
C ALA A 107 7.26 -0.73 11.14
N GLU A 108 6.79 0.53 11.08
CA GLU A 108 7.65 1.72 11.15
C GLU A 108 8.23 1.98 12.55
N THR A 109 7.57 1.51 13.60
CA THR A 109 8.00 1.71 15.01
C THR A 109 8.88 0.60 15.58
N SER A 110 9.16 -0.45 14.79
CA SER A 110 9.92 -1.64 15.22
C SER A 110 11.35 -1.58 14.72
#